data_AF-A0A1T5KPW7-F1
#
_entry.id   AF-A0A1T5KPW7-F1
#
_cell.length_a   1.000
_cell.length_b   1.000
_cell.length_c   1.000
_cell.angle_alpha   90.00
_cell.angle_beta   90.00
_cell.angle_gamma   90.00
#
_symmetry.space_group_name_H-M   'P 1'
#
loop_
_entity.id
_entity.type
_entity.pdbx_description
1 polymer ?
#
loop_
_entity_poly.entity_id
_entity_poly.type
_entity_poly.pdbx_seq_one_letter_code
_entity_poly.pdbx_strand_id
1 'polypeptide(L)'
;MYTRCWQIIKDDTKRTFEVCGQSSTGNAFTNNVYSMQRAGMNVSCVTPPVTNKNSSESLIKITGYTREDGLRERLLKELRDITLKFVDDNEGWDGF
;
A
#
# COMPACT_ATOMS: atom_id res chain seq x y z
N MET A 1 -9.66 8.39 22.87
CA MET A 1 -8.19 8.45 22.69
C MET A 1 -7.91 8.32 21.20
N TYR A 2 -7.55 9.41 20.52
CA TYR A 2 -7.21 9.36 19.08
C TYR A 2 -5.76 8.92 18.96
N THR A 3 -5.54 7.61 18.89
CA THR A 3 -4.20 7.06 18.70
C THR A 3 -3.79 7.33 17.26
N ARG A 4 -2.84 8.24 17.05
CA ARG A 4 -2.20 8.39 15.74
C ARG A 4 -1.52 7.06 15.41
N CYS A 5 -1.74 6.56 14.21
CA CYS A 5 -1.09 5.36 13.71
C CYS A 5 -0.20 5.72 12.54
N TRP A 6 0.92 5.02 12.41
CA TRP A 6 1.69 5.03 11.18
C TRP A 6 0.92 4.32 10.08
N GLN A 7 1.12 4.74 8.85
CA GLN A 7 0.63 4.05 7.67
C GLN A 7 1.84 3.53 6.93
N ILE A 8 2.01 2.21 6.92
CA ILE A 8 3.17 1.56 6.29
C ILE A 8 2.65 0.61 5.24
N ILE A 9 3.12 0.77 4.02
CA ILE A 9 2.83 -0.15 2.90
C ILE A 9 4.06 -0.99 2.62
N LYS A 10 3.83 -2.25 2.29
CA LYS A 10 4.87 -3.22 1.97
C LYS A 10 4.54 -3.88 0.64
N ASP A 11 5.54 -4.01 -0.21
CA ASP A 11 5.53 -4.87 -1.38
C ASP A 11 6.25 -6.17 -0.98
N ASP A 12 5.47 -7.22 -0.79
CA ASP A 12 5.98 -8.52 -0.35
C ASP A 12 6.69 -9.28 -1.49
N THR A 13 6.50 -8.85 -2.74
CA THR A 13 7.20 -9.39 -3.92
C THR A 13 8.66 -8.95 -3.93
N LYS A 14 8.88 -7.64 -3.78
CA LYS A 14 10.24 -7.04 -3.82
C LYS A 14 10.86 -6.93 -2.43
N ARG A 15 10.09 -7.24 -1.39
CA ARG A 15 10.45 -7.01 0.02
C ARG A 15 10.87 -5.56 0.23
N THR A 16 10.05 -4.63 -0.27
CA THR A 16 10.24 -3.20 -0.03
C THR A 16 9.12 -2.63 0.80
N PHE A 17 9.39 -1.57 1.55
CA PHE A 17 8.39 -0.89 2.35
C PHE A 17 8.54 0.63 2.29
N GLU A 18 7.44 1.32 2.55
CA GLU A 18 7.40 2.77 2.65
C GLU A 18 6.49 3.19 3.79
N VAL A 19 6.90 4.22 4.51
CA VAL A 19 6.08 4.85 5.52
C VAL A 19 5.36 6.03 4.86
N CYS A 20 4.05 5.91 4.68
CA CYS A 20 3.21 6.91 4.03
C CYS A 20 2.79 8.07 4.95
N GLY A 21 3.22 8.04 6.22
CA GLY A 21 2.97 9.09 7.22
C GLY A 21 2.12 8.63 8.40
N GLN A 22 1.62 9.60 9.17
CA GLN A 22 0.75 9.37 10.32
C GLN A 22 -0.70 9.75 9.97
N SER A 23 -1.65 8.92 10.39
CA SER A 23 -3.08 9.25 10.29
C SER A 23 -3.82 8.87 11.57
N SER A 24 -4.85 9.66 11.89
CA SER A 24 -5.85 9.33 12.92
C SER A 24 -7.02 8.48 12.36
N THR A 25 -7.15 8.41 11.03
CA THR A 25 -8.21 7.68 10.32
C THR A 25 -7.59 6.79 9.25
N GLY A 26 -7.63 5.47 9.48
CA GLY A 26 -6.95 4.47 8.64
C GLY A 26 -7.64 4.13 7.32
N ASN A 27 -8.91 4.51 7.16
CA ASN A 27 -9.81 3.90 6.15
C ASN A 27 -9.33 4.07 4.70
N ALA A 28 -8.88 5.26 4.29
CA ALA A 28 -8.48 5.50 2.90
C ALA A 28 -7.22 4.71 2.52
N PHE A 29 -6.27 4.58 3.45
CA PHE A 29 -5.03 3.87 3.22
C PHE A 29 -5.26 2.35 3.13
N THR A 30 -5.99 1.79 4.09
CA THR A 30 -6.32 0.36 4.08
C THR A 30 -7.14 -0.02 2.86
N ASN A 31 -8.11 0.81 2.45
CA ASN A 31 -8.92 0.56 1.27
C ASN A 31 -8.07 0.49 -0.01
N ASN A 32 -7.08 1.38 -0.17
CA ASN A 32 -6.18 1.33 -1.32
C ASN A 32 -5.38 0.01 -1.37
N VAL A 33 -4.89 -0.44 -0.22
CA VAL A 33 -4.12 -1.69 -0.13
C VAL A 33 -5.02 -2.90 -0.39
N TYR A 34 -6.25 -2.91 0.11
CA TYR A 34 -7.23 -3.95 -0.24
C TYR A 34 -7.53 -3.97 -1.74
N SER A 35 -7.67 -2.81 -2.40
CA SER A 35 -7.85 -2.76 -3.85
C SER A 35 -6.66 -3.35 -4.60
N MET A 36 -5.43 -3.06 -4.17
CA MET A 36 -4.21 -3.64 -4.74
C MET A 36 -4.18 -5.18 -4.58
N GLN A 37 -4.49 -5.68 -3.39
CA GLN A 37 -4.57 -7.11 -3.13
C GLN A 37 -5.63 -7.79 -4.02
N ARG A 38 -6.79 -7.17 -4.17
CA ARG A 38 -7.87 -7.67 -5.06
C ARG A 38 -7.48 -7.67 -6.53
N ALA A 39 -6.62 -6.75 -6.96
CA ALA A 39 -6.04 -6.72 -8.30
C ALA A 39 -4.94 -7.79 -8.50
N GLY A 40 -4.66 -8.63 -7.50
CA GLY A 40 -3.64 -9.67 -7.57
C GLY A 40 -2.23 -9.22 -7.21
N MET A 41 -2.07 -7.99 -6.68
CA MET A 41 -0.76 -7.50 -6.23
C MET A 41 -0.41 -8.09 -4.87
N ASN A 42 0.83 -8.54 -4.70
CA ASN A 42 1.33 -9.06 -3.43
C ASN A 42 1.85 -7.91 -2.53
N VAL A 43 0.90 -7.19 -1.95
CA VAL A 43 1.14 -6.06 -1.06
C VAL A 43 0.46 -6.26 0.29
N SER A 44 1.01 -5.67 1.34
CA SER A 44 0.40 -5.65 2.66
C SER A 44 0.59 -4.31 3.37
N CYS A 45 -0.28 -4.02 4.34
CA CYS A 45 -0.21 -2.79 5.13
C CYS A 45 -0.06 -3.07 6.62
N VAL A 46 0.63 -2.18 7.32
CA VAL A 46 0.75 -2.20 8.77
C VAL A 46 0.42 -0.83 9.32
N THR A 47 -0.40 -0.78 10.35
CA THR A 47 -0.78 0.47 11.02
C THR A 47 -0.44 0.46 12.51
N PRO A 48 0.86 0.45 12.87
CA PRO A 48 1.24 0.43 14.27
C PRO A 48 0.94 1.79 14.92
N PRO A 49 0.54 1.81 16.20
CA PRO A 49 0.36 3.06 16.93
C PRO A 49 1.67 3.84 16.98
N VAL A 50 1.57 5.17 16.89
CA VAL A 50 2.69 6.08 17.15
C VAL A 50 2.91 6.09 18.66
N THR A 51 4.10 5.69 19.06
CA THR A 51 4.61 5.64 20.43
C THR A 51 5.91 6.43 20.49
N ASN A 52 6.38 6.78 21.69
CA ASN A 52 7.65 7.50 21.85
C ASN A 52 8.87 6.80 21.21
N LYS A 53 8.80 5.48 20.97
CA LYS A 53 9.90 4.69 20.37
C LYS A 53 9.92 4.70 18.84
N ASN A 54 8.81 5.05 18.21
CA ASN A 54 8.67 5.15 16.75
C ASN A 54 8.08 6.50 16.35
N SER A 55 8.37 7.57 17.11
CA SER A 55 7.85 8.92 16.86
C SER A 55 8.29 9.53 15.52
N SER A 56 9.41 9.05 14.99
CA SER A 56 10.00 9.50 13.74
C SER A 56 9.95 8.39 12.70
N GLU A 57 9.62 8.77 11.48
CA GLU A 57 9.53 7.88 10.33
C GLU A 57 10.85 7.13 10.07
N SER A 58 11.99 7.80 10.25
CA SER A 58 13.33 7.22 10.07
C SER A 58 13.67 6.11 11.07
N LEU A 59 12.94 6.02 12.19
CA LEU A 59 13.12 4.98 13.20
C LEU A 59 12.33 3.70 12.86
N ILE A 60 11.41 3.77 11.91
CA ILE A 60 10.62 2.62 11.50
C ILE A 60 11.46 1.75 10.57
N LYS A 61 11.77 0.55 11.06
CA LYS A 61 12.47 -0.48 10.30
C LYS A 61 11.61 -1.73 10.28
N ILE A 62 11.49 -2.34 9.11
CA ILE A 62 10.85 -3.64 8.97
C ILE A 62 11.93 -4.66 8.61
N THR A 63 12.14 -5.62 9.51
CA THR A 63 13.14 -6.67 9.33
C THR A 63 12.91 -7.42 8.03
N GLY A 64 13.94 -7.50 7.19
CA GLY A 64 13.87 -8.20 5.91
C GLY A 64 13.25 -7.40 4.76
N TYR A 65 12.91 -6.13 4.99
CA TYR A 65 12.41 -5.23 3.94
C TYR A 65 13.33 -4.01 3.77
N THR A 66 13.49 -3.58 2.53
CA THR A 66 14.26 -2.37 2.18
C THR A 66 13.32 -1.18 2.05
N ARG A 67 13.72 -0.03 2.60
CA ARG A 67 12.93 1.19 2.45
C ARG A 67 13.01 1.70 1.01
N GLU A 68 11.85 1.97 0.41
CA GLU A 68 11.71 2.53 -0.95
C GLU A 68 10.80 3.76 -0.88
N ASP A 69 11.37 4.96 -1.00
CA ASP A 69 10.57 6.17 -1.08
C ASP A 69 9.86 6.24 -2.45
N GLY A 70 8.56 6.52 -2.47
CA GLY A 70 7.73 6.48 -3.67
C GLY A 70 7.11 5.10 -3.99
N LEU A 71 7.25 4.10 -3.12
CA LEU A 71 6.67 2.77 -3.28
C LEU A 71 5.14 2.83 -3.50
N ARG A 72 4.43 3.61 -2.70
CA ARG A 72 2.98 3.78 -2.78
C ARG A 72 2.57 4.32 -4.14
N GLU A 73 3.30 5.28 -4.69
CA GLU A 73 3.02 5.86 -6.00
C GLU A 73 3.23 4.83 -7.10
N ARG A 74 4.31 4.04 -7.02
CA ARG A 74 4.56 2.91 -7.92
C ARG A 74 3.43 1.89 -7.86
N LEU A 75 3.03 1.45 -6.66
CA LEU A 75 1.96 0.48 -6.48
C LEU A 75 0.60 1.00 -6.97
N LEU A 76 0.30 2.29 -6.77
CA LEU A 76 -0.91 2.92 -7.31
C LEU A 76 -0.88 3.03 -8.83
N LYS A 77 0.30 3.17 -9.43
CA LYS A 77 0.46 3.14 -10.88
C LYS A 77 0.25 1.74 -11.43
N GLU A 78 0.82 0.72 -10.77
CA GLU A 78 0.60 -0.69 -11.13
C GLU A 78 -0.87 -1.10 -11.00
N LEU A 79 -1.54 -0.71 -9.91
CA LEU A 79 -2.98 -0.93 -9.76
C LEU A 79 -3.77 -0.30 -10.91
N ARG A 80 -3.43 0.93 -11.32
CA ARG A 80 -4.08 1.60 -12.45
C ARG A 80 -3.84 0.87 -13.77
N ASP A 81 -2.61 0.42 -14.02
CA ASP A 81 -2.25 -0.35 -15.22
C ASP A 81 -3.02 -1.67 -15.30
N ILE A 82 -3.09 -2.40 -14.18
CA ILE A 82 -3.87 -3.64 -14.06
C ILE A 82 -5.36 -3.35 -14.31
N THR A 83 -5.92 -2.33 -13.66
CA THR A 83 -7.34 -1.97 -13.81
C THR A 83 -7.67 -1.58 -15.25
N LEU A 84 -6.79 -0.84 -15.93
CA LEU A 84 -6.97 -0.47 -17.34
C LEU A 84 -6.91 -1.69 -18.27
N LYS A 85 -5.96 -2.61 -18.06
CA LYS A 85 -5.90 -3.87 -18.82
C LYS A 85 -7.14 -4.73 -18.63
N PHE A 86 -7.66 -4.81 -17.39
CA PHE A 86 -8.92 -5.53 -17.12
C PHE A 86 -10.13 -4.92 -17.84
N VAL A 87 -10.13 -3.62 -18.13
CA VAL A 87 -11.21 -2.99 -18.92
C VAL A 87 -11.04 -3.34 -20.40
N ASP A 88 -9.83 -3.23 -20.94
CA ASP A 88 -9.51 -3.53 -22.34
C ASP A 88 -9.75 -5.00 -22.72
N ASP A 89 -9.33 -5.96 -21.87
CA ASP A 89 -9.58 -7.40 -22.07
C ASP A 89 -11.06 -7.79 -21.99
N ASN A 90 -11.89 -6.97 -21.33
CA ASN A 90 -13.32 -7.26 -21.13
C ASN A 90 -14.22 -6.59 -22.18
N GLU A 91 -13.65 -5.81 -23.11
CA GLU A 91 -14.35 -5.26 -24.29
C GLU A 91 -14.22 -6.17 -25.53
N GLY A 92 -13.68 -7.40 -25.38
CA GLY A 92 -13.44 -8.35 -26.46
C GLY A 92 -14.52 -9.42 -26.71
N TRP A 93 -15.67 -9.38 -26.03
CA TRP A 93 -16.77 -10.34 -26.22
C TRP A 93 -18.15 -9.66 -26.21
N ASP A 94 -18.56 -9.18 -27.37
CA ASP A 94 -19.98 -9.18 -27.76
C ASP A 94 -20.09 -9.77 -29.17
N GLY A 95 -20.07 -11.10 -29.18
CA GLY A 95 -20.61 -11.87 -30.28
C GLY A 95 -22.14 -11.78 -30.25
N PHE A 96 -22.70 -11.16 -31.29
CA PHE A 96 -24.01 -11.48 -31.84
C PHE A 96 -24.00 -11.21 -33.35
#